data_AF-A0A6G5QFR0-F1
#
_entry.id   AF-A0A6G5QFR0-F1
#
_cell.length_a   1.000
_cell.length_b   1.000
_cell.length_c   1.000
_cell.angle_alpha   90.00
_cell.angle_beta   90.00
_cell.angle_gamma   90.00
#
_symmetry.space_group_name_H-M   'P 1'
#
loop_
_entity.id
_entity.type
_entity.pdbx_description
1 polymer ?
#
loop_
_entity_poly.entity_id
_entity_poly.type
_entity_poly.pdbx_seq_one_letter_code
_entity_poly.pdbx_strand_id
1 'polypeptide(L)' 'MREKFTEFKVEDYLTSDELRREYLNQVLADGDIDELKRAISNVAISKGVDCNQSCDSKNDEQNLQTT' A
#
# COMPACT_ATOMS: atom_id res chain seq x y z
N MET A 1 -15.73 -26.52 19.50
CA MET A 1 -15.57 -25.96 18.13
C MET A 1 -14.18 -25.34 18.07
N ARG A 2 -13.39 -25.57 17.01
CA ARG A 2 -12.11 -24.87 16.81
C ARG A 2 -12.36 -23.75 15.80
N GLU A 3 -12.20 -22.51 16.23
CA GLU A 3 -12.35 -21.35 15.34
C GLU A 3 -11.11 -21.22 14.46
N LYS A 4 -11.32 -20.92 13.17
CA LYS A 4 -10.26 -20.65 12.19
C LYS A 4 -10.34 -19.20 11.79
N PHE A 5 -9.36 -18.40 12.21
CA PHE A 5 -9.22 -17.02 11.78
C PHE A 5 -8.52 -16.98 10.42
N THR A 6 -9.01 -16.13 9.53
CA THR A 6 -8.36 -15.79 8.27
C THR A 6 -7.71 -14.42 8.39
N GLU A 7 -6.63 -14.21 7.67
CA GLU A 7 -6.02 -12.89 7.55
C GLU A 7 -7.01 -11.94 6.86
N PHE A 8 -7.13 -10.73 7.39
CA PHE A 8 -7.91 -9.67 6.78
C PHE A 8 -7.01 -8.86 5.85
N LYS A 9 -7.42 -8.76 4.59
CA LYS A 9 -6.73 -8.01 3.54
C LYS A 9 -7.66 -6.94 3.02
N VAL A 10 -7.24 -5.67 3.06
CA VAL A 10 -8.09 -4.52 2.71
C VAL A 10 -8.42 -4.56 1.21
N GLU A 11 -7.44 -4.92 0.39
CA GLU A 11 -7.52 -5.00 -1.07
C GLU A 11 -8.65 -5.93 -1.56
N ASP A 12 -8.98 -6.99 -0.80
CA ASP A 12 -10.06 -7.93 -1.13
C ASP A 12 -11.45 -7.26 -1.08
N TYR A 13 -11.58 -6.13 -0.38
CA TYR A 13 -12.82 -5.38 -0.22
C TYR A 13 -12.90 -4.13 -1.11
N LEU A 14 -11.81 -3.73 -1.75
CA LEU A 14 -11.74 -2.56 -2.64
C LEU A 14 -12.27 -2.88 -4.06
N THR A 15 -13.49 -3.42 -4.12
CA THR A 15 -14.08 -4.04 -5.31
C THR A 15 -14.65 -3.04 -6.34
N SER A 16 -14.87 -1.79 -5.96
CA SER A 16 -15.40 -0.74 -6.84
C SER A 16 -14.54 0.53 -6.82
N ASP A 17 -14.68 1.38 -7.85
CA ASP A 17 -13.99 2.67 -7.89
C ASP A 17 -14.47 3.62 -6.78
N GLU A 18 -15.73 3.49 -6.36
CA GLU A 18 -16.28 4.25 -5.24
C GLU A 18 -15.59 3.87 -3.92
N LEU A 19 -15.44 2.57 -3.64
CA LEU A 19 -14.77 2.10 -2.44
C LEU A 19 -13.28 2.48 -2.41
N ARG A 20 -12.59 2.38 -3.55
CA ARG A 20 -11.20 2.82 -3.69
C ARG A 20 -11.04 4.31 -3.43
N ARG A 21 -11.94 5.13 -3.99
CA ARG A 21 -11.93 6.59 -3.80
C ARG A 21 -12.17 6.97 -2.35
N GLU A 22 -13.18 6.36 -1.73
CA GLU A 22 -13.53 6.65 -0.34
C GLU A 22 -12.39 6.25 0.62
N TYR A 23 -11.81 5.08 0.42
CA TYR A 23 -10.65 4.63 1.18
C TYR A 23 -9.48 5.62 1.10
N LEU A 24 -9.13 6.09 -0.10
CA LEU A 24 -8.07 7.08 -0.28
C LEU A 24 -8.43 8.43 0.34
N ASN A 25 -9.69 8.88 0.25
CA ASN A 25 -10.12 10.14 0.86
C ASN A 25 -9.99 10.11 2.39
N GLN A 26 -10.31 8.98 3.03
CA GLN A 26 -10.18 8.82 4.48
C GLN A 26 -8.70 8.89 4.89
N VAL A 27 -7.84 8.14 4.23
CA VAL A 27 -6.39 8.15 4.51
C VAL A 27 -5.78 9.54 4.25
N LEU A 28 -6.24 10.25 3.21
CA LEU A 28 -5.81 11.62 2.93
C LEU A 28 -6.25 12.61 4.02
N ALA A 29 -7.44 12.41 4.59
CA ALA A 29 -7.95 13.28 5.66
C ALA A 29 -7.15 13.13 6.95
N ASP A 30 -6.62 11.93 7.21
CA ASP A 30 -5.77 11.64 8.38
C ASP A 30 -4.35 12.23 8.22
N GLY A 31 -3.89 12.44 6.99
CA GLY A 31 -2.63 13.12 6.68
C GLY A 31 -1.36 12.30 6.95
N ASP A 32 -1.49 11.01 7.25
CA ASP A 32 -0.36 10.08 7.37
C ASP A 32 0.13 9.66 5.97
N ILE A 33 1.30 10.17 5.60
CA ILE A 33 1.92 9.91 4.30
C ILE A 33 2.34 8.43 4.15
N ASP A 34 2.74 7.77 5.23
CA ASP A 34 3.14 6.36 5.16
C ASP A 34 1.92 5.44 5.07
N GLU A 35 0.79 5.85 5.65
CA GLU A 35 -0.50 5.19 5.41
C GLU A 35 -0.97 5.42 3.97
N LEU A 36 -0.85 6.64 3.44
CA LEU A 36 -1.20 6.94 2.05
C LEU A 36 -0.43 6.09 1.05
N LYS A 37 0.87 5.89 1.24
CA LYS A 37 1.68 4.99 0.39
C LYS A 37 1.13 3.56 0.40
N ARG A 38 0.80 3.02 1.59
CA ARG A 38 0.22 1.68 1.73
C ARG A 38 -1.17 1.59 1.09
N ALA A 39 -1.99 2.61 1.29
CA ALA A 39 -3.34 2.68 0.73
C ALA A 39 -3.32 2.68 -0.80
N ILE A 40 -2.38 3.41 -1.41
CA ILE A 40 -2.15 3.39 -2.86
C ILE A 40 -1.76 1.98 -3.33
N SER A 41 -0.88 1.29 -2.60
CA SER A 41 -0.50 -0.10 -2.92
C SER A 41 -1.70 -1.05 -2.82
N ASN A 42 -2.51 -0.96 -1.77
CA ASN A 42 -3.73 -1.79 -1.61
C ASN A 42 -4.71 -1.57 -2.78
N VAL A 43 -4.88 -0.32 -3.22
CA VAL A 43 -5.71 0.02 -4.39
C VAL A 43 -5.13 -0.54 -5.70
N ALA A 44 -3.80 -0.59 -5.85
CA ALA A 44 -3.16 -1.19 -7.00
C ALA A 44 -3.39 -2.71 -7.03
N ILE A 45 -3.17 -3.39 -5.90
CA ILE A 45 -3.40 -4.84 -5.77
C ILE A 45 -4.87 -5.18 -6.03
N SER A 46 -5.82 -4.38 -5.51
CA SER A 46 -7.25 -4.60 -5.73
C SER A 46 -7.66 -4.45 -7.21
N LYS A 47 -6.84 -3.80 -8.04
CA LYS A 47 -7.01 -3.71 -9.50
C LYS A 47 -6.31 -4.84 -10.27
N GLY A 48 -5.67 -5.78 -9.57
CA GLY A 48 -4.86 -6.83 -10.17
C GLY A 48 -3.48 -6.35 -10.64
N VAL A 49 -3.03 -5.18 -10.20
CA VAL A 49 -1.67 -4.70 -10.44
C VAL A 49 -0.80 -5.18 -9.29
N ASP A 50 0.04 -6.17 -9.56
CA ASP A 50 0.99 -6.68 -8.58
C ASP A 50 2.15 -5.68 -8.40
N CYS A 51 2.10 -4.88 -7.34
CA CYS A 51 3.13 -3.92 -6.98
C CYS A 51 4.24 -4.59 -6.15
N ASN A 52 4.89 -5.62 -6.71
CA ASN A 52 6.08 -6.19 -6.11
C ASN A 52 7.21 -5.14 -6.07
N GLN A 53 7.51 -4.67 -4.85
CA GLN A 53 8.74 -3.99 -4.41
C GLN A 53 9.64 -3.43 -5.52
N SER A 54 9.27 -2.27 -6.06
CA SER A 54 10.17 -1.42 -6.85
C SER A 54 10.05 0.06 -6.52
N CYS A 55 9.16 0.45 -5.60
CA CYS A 55 8.94 1.85 -5.23
C CYS A 55 9.68 2.25 -3.94
N ASP A 56 10.63 1.45 -3.46
CA ASP A 56 11.60 1.92 -2.49
C ASP A 56 12.81 2.46 -3.28
N SER A 57 12.87 3.77 -3.44
CA SER A 57 14.11 4.45 -3.80
C SER A 57 15.16 4.06 -2.77
N LYS A 58 16.03 3.12 -3.11
CA LYS A 58 17.27 2.93 -2.37
C LYS A 58 17.98 4.27 -2.41
N ASN A 59 18.16 4.88 -1.23
CA ASN A 59 19.11 5.97 -1.06
C ASN A 59 20.47 5.40 -1.42
N ASP A 60 20.98 5.70 -2.62
CA ASP A 60 22.35 5.41 -3.02
C ASP A 60 23.32 6.38 -2.32
N GLU A 61 23.31 6.39 -0.98
CA GLU A 61 24.43 6.88 -0.20
C GLU A 61 25.40 5.71 0.01
N GLN A 62 26.38 5.62 -0.88
CA GLN A 62 27.80 5.38 -0.57
C GLN A 62 28.54 4.85 -1.79
N ASN A 63 29.17 5.75 -2.55
CA ASN A 63 30.54 5.47 -3.00
C ASN A 63 31.28 6.79 -3.31
N LEU A 64 31.82 7.40 -2.26
CA LEU A 64 32.99 8.26 -2.40
C LEU A 64 34.10 7.65 -1.53
N GLN A 65 34.73 6.58 -2.01
CA GLN A 65 36.08 6.25 -1.58
C GLN A 65 37.07 6.88 -2.55
N THR A 66 37.39 8.13 -2.22
CA THR A 66 38.64 8.81 -2.56
C THR A 66 39.85 8.09 -1.97
N THR A 67 40.96 8.25 -2.71
CA THR A 67 42.38 7.98 -2.40
C THR A 67 42.93 6.61 -2.80
#